data_AF-A0A1I2SKZ1-F1
#
_entry.id   AF-A0A1I2SKZ1-F1
#
_cell.length_a   1.000
_cell.length_b   1.000
_cell.length_c   1.000
_cell.angle_alpha   90.00
_cell.angle_beta   90.00
_cell.angle_gamma   90.00
#
_symmetry.space_group_name_H-M   'P 1'
#
loop_
_entity.id
_entity.type
_entity.pdbx_description
1 polymer ?
#
loop_
_entity_poly.entity_id
_entity_poly.type
_entity_poly.pdbx_seq_one_letter_code
_entity_poly.pdbx_strand_id
1 'polypeptide(L)'
;MWQRCRAMAGRLAPVVRGMRPPEVWETGRPSLRQVWHYAAYGQWTGQGTVGRILGITYAVLVTLPALTAGYYLLWVLERPARLAAALVLAVLCVLTPPGAFAAHLAMDAARALLT
;
A
#
# COMPACT_ATOMS: atom_id res chain seq x y z
N MET A 1 5.38 39.55 31.23
CA MET A 1 5.37 39.05 29.84
C MET A 1 5.30 37.53 29.75
N TRP A 2 6.21 36.80 30.41
CA TRP A 2 6.29 35.32 30.38
C TRP A 2 5.00 34.56 30.77
N GLN A 3 4.26 35.04 31.79
CA GLN A 3 3.00 34.43 32.20
C GLN A 3 1.89 34.52 31.12
N ARG A 4 1.87 35.60 30.32
CA ARG A 4 0.90 35.76 29.22
C ARG A 4 1.19 34.78 28.08
N CYS A 5 2.47 34.56 27.73
CA CYS A 5 2.85 33.58 26.72
C CYS A 5 2.45 32.15 27.13
N ARG A 6 2.63 31.79 28.41
CA ARG A 6 2.25 30.47 28.93
C ARG A 6 0.73 30.24 28.91
N ALA A 7 -0.07 31.26 29.25
CA ALA A 7 -1.53 31.18 29.16
C ALA A 7 -2.02 31.04 27.70
N MET A 8 -1.38 31.72 26.76
CA MET A 8 -1.72 31.64 25.33
C MET A 8 -1.36 30.26 24.74
N ALA A 9 -0.20 29.71 25.11
CA ALA A 9 0.21 28.35 24.73
C ALA A 9 -0.78 27.27 25.23
N GLY A 10 -1.29 27.42 26.47
CA GLY A 10 -2.31 26.51 27.02
C GLY A 10 -3.63 26.52 26.23
N ARG A 11 -4.04 27.68 25.69
CA ARG A 11 -5.26 27.81 24.88
C ARG A 11 -5.09 27.25 23.46
N LEU A 12 -3.88 27.29 22.90
CA LEU A 12 -3.59 26.78 21.56
C LEU A 12 -3.26 25.28 21.54
N ALA A 13 -2.85 24.69 22.67
CA ALA A 13 -2.51 23.28 22.78
C ALA A 13 -3.56 22.27 22.23
N PRO A 14 -4.89 22.44 22.39
CA PRO A 14 -5.86 21.52 21.78
C PRO A 14 -5.97 21.70 20.27
N VAL A 15 -5.89 22.93 19.77
CA VAL A 15 -5.93 23.23 18.32
C VAL A 15 -4.68 22.65 17.64
N VAL A 16 -3.51 22.86 18.22
CA VAL A 16 -2.25 22.31 17.73
C VAL A 16 -2.26 20.78 17.79
N ARG A 17 -2.90 20.17 18.80
CA ARG A 17 -3.08 18.71 18.85
C ARG A 17 -4.01 18.18 17.75
N GLY A 18 -5.07 18.91 17.40
CA GLY A 18 -5.95 18.57 16.27
C GLY A 18 -5.32 18.78 14.89
N MET A 19 -4.25 19.58 14.81
CA MET A 19 -3.46 19.79 13.60
C MET A 19 -2.26 18.84 13.47
N ARG A 20 -2.02 17.95 14.46
CA ARG A 20 -1.00 16.93 14.29
C ARG A 20 -1.45 15.98 13.19
N PRO A 21 -0.55 15.62 12.26
CA PRO A 21 -0.86 14.57 11.31
C PRO A 21 -1.24 13.30 12.10
N PRO A 22 -2.22 12.53 11.62
CA PRO A 22 -2.60 11.30 12.31
C PRO A 22 -1.39 10.37 12.42
N GLU A 23 -1.34 9.55 13.47
CA GLU A 23 -0.20 8.66 13.80
C GLU A 23 0.21 7.76 12.63
N VAL A 24 -0.73 7.40 11.76
CA VAL A 24 -0.48 6.64 10.52
C VAL A 24 0.42 7.36 9.50
N TRP A 25 0.64 8.67 9.65
CA TRP A 25 1.59 9.44 8.86
C TRP A 25 2.94 9.59 9.55
N GLU A 26 2.99 9.46 10.88
CA GLU A 26 4.24 9.49 11.65
C GLU A 26 4.94 8.12 11.64
N THR A 27 4.16 7.05 11.66
CA THR A 27 4.67 5.69 11.55
C THR A 27 4.93 5.36 10.08
N GLY A 28 6.21 5.10 9.77
CA GLY A 28 6.60 4.59 8.46
C GLY A 28 5.82 3.32 8.12
N ARG A 29 5.48 3.14 6.84
CA ARG A 29 4.75 1.95 6.40
C ARG A 29 5.57 0.68 6.68
N PRO A 30 4.92 -0.43 7.09
CA PRO A 30 5.63 -1.65 7.37
C PRO A 30 6.29 -2.20 6.10
N SER A 31 7.56 -2.57 6.20
CA SER A 31 8.25 -3.27 5.12
C SER A 31 7.57 -4.62 4.83
N LEU A 32 7.69 -5.12 3.58
CA LEU A 32 7.17 -6.44 3.21
C LEU A 32 7.73 -7.55 4.12
N ARG A 33 8.98 -7.40 4.58
CA ARG A 33 9.60 -8.29 5.55
C ARG A 33 8.89 -8.30 6.91
N GLN A 34 8.50 -7.12 7.41
CA GLN A 34 7.73 -7.02 8.66
C GLN A 34 6.34 -7.63 8.51
N VAL A 35 5.68 -7.42 7.36
CA VAL A 35 4.37 -8.04 7.07
C VAL A 35 4.48 -9.56 7.02
N TRP A 36 5.49 -10.09 6.31
CA TRP A 36 5.76 -11.52 6.29
C TRP A 36 6.06 -12.07 7.68
N HIS A 37 6.92 -11.40 8.45
CA HIS A 37 7.26 -11.81 9.81
C HIS A 37 6.02 -11.85 10.71
N TYR A 38 5.12 -10.89 10.58
CA TYR A 38 3.85 -10.89 11.30
C TYR A 38 2.96 -12.08 10.90
N ALA A 39 2.84 -12.37 9.60
CA ALA A 39 2.05 -13.50 9.13
C ALA A 39 2.63 -14.85 9.63
N ALA A 40 3.94 -15.04 9.48
CA ALA A 40 4.63 -16.28 9.82
C ALA A 40 4.79 -16.51 11.33
N TYR A 41 5.07 -15.45 12.11
CA TYR A 41 5.49 -15.58 13.51
C TYR A 41 4.66 -14.75 14.50
N GLY A 42 3.72 -13.92 14.05
CA GLY A 42 2.92 -13.06 14.94
C GLY A 42 2.03 -13.86 15.89
N GLN A 43 1.73 -13.35 17.08
CA GLN A 43 1.02 -14.10 18.13
C GLN A 43 -0.48 -14.35 17.88
N TRP A 44 -1.00 -13.97 16.72
CA TRP A 44 -2.44 -14.01 16.40
C TRP A 44 -3.01 -15.43 16.22
N THR A 45 -2.16 -16.47 16.09
CA THR A 45 -2.55 -17.90 16.08
C THR A 45 -1.52 -18.79 16.77
N GLY A 46 -1.89 -20.02 17.16
CA GLY A 46 -0.92 -21.02 17.62
C GLY A 46 -0.02 -21.54 16.50
N GLN A 47 1.20 -21.99 16.82
CA GLN A 47 2.06 -22.67 15.85
C GLN A 47 1.41 -23.98 15.38
N GLY A 48 1.51 -24.28 14.08
CA GLY A 48 0.93 -25.49 13.48
C GLY A 48 -0.60 -25.52 13.36
N THR A 49 -1.30 -24.46 13.76
CA THR A 49 -2.77 -24.40 13.64
C THR A 49 -3.21 -24.17 12.20
N VAL A 50 -4.40 -24.66 11.83
CA VAL A 50 -5.01 -24.39 10.51
C VAL A 50 -5.14 -22.88 10.27
N GLY A 51 -5.45 -22.10 11.31
CA GLY A 51 -5.49 -20.64 11.23
C GLY A 51 -4.16 -20.03 10.80
N ARG A 52 -3.02 -20.55 11.30
CA ARG A 52 -1.68 -20.11 10.88
C ARG A 52 -1.45 -20.36 9.39
N ILE A 53 -1.76 -21.57 8.92
CA ILE A 53 -1.59 -21.96 7.52
C ILE A 53 -2.40 -21.02 6.62
N LEU A 54 -3.68 -20.80 6.95
CA LEU A 54 -4.55 -19.92 6.18
C LEU A 54 -4.04 -18.48 6.13
N GLY A 55 -3.57 -17.92 7.25
CA GLY A 55 -3.04 -16.56 7.22
C GLY A 55 -1.71 -16.43 6.48
N ILE A 56 -0.84 -17.45 6.53
CA ILE A 56 0.36 -17.50 5.70
C ILE A 56 -0.02 -17.57 4.21
N THR A 57 -0.96 -18.45 3.85
CA THR A 57 -1.44 -18.59 2.47
C THR A 57 -2.04 -17.27 1.97
N TYR A 58 -2.90 -16.62 2.75
CA TYR A 58 -3.46 -15.32 2.42
C TYR A 58 -2.36 -14.24 2.30
N ALA A 59 -1.37 -14.25 3.19
CA ALA A 59 -0.26 -13.31 3.12
C ALA A 59 0.53 -13.47 1.82
N VAL A 60 0.85 -14.71 1.41
CA VAL A 60 1.65 -14.99 0.20
C VAL A 60 0.85 -14.74 -1.07
N LEU A 61 -0.40 -15.20 -1.15
CA LEU A 61 -1.17 -15.16 -2.39
C LEU A 61 -1.83 -13.80 -2.65
N VAL A 62 -2.16 -13.06 -1.58
CA VAL A 62 -2.95 -11.83 -1.70
C VAL A 62 -2.19 -10.64 -1.17
N THR A 63 -1.78 -10.68 0.11
CA THR A 63 -1.30 -9.48 0.81
C THR A 63 0.04 -8.99 0.27
N LEU A 64 1.04 -9.86 0.15
CA LEU A 64 2.38 -9.48 -0.31
C LEU A 64 2.38 -9.04 -1.79
N PRO A 65 1.71 -9.73 -2.72
CA PRO A 65 1.57 -9.24 -4.10
C PRO A 65 0.88 -7.89 -4.17
N ALA A 66 -0.24 -7.71 -3.45
CA ALA A 66 -0.99 -6.46 -3.46
C ALA A 66 -0.17 -5.29 -2.88
N LEU A 67 0.53 -5.49 -1.76
CA LEU A 67 1.40 -4.47 -1.18
C LEU A 67 2.60 -4.16 -2.07
N THR A 68 3.17 -5.17 -2.72
CA THR A 68 4.27 -4.99 -3.68
C THR A 68 3.81 -4.12 -4.85
N ALA A 69 2.68 -4.44 -5.46
CA ALA A 69 2.09 -3.64 -6.54
C ALA A 69 1.79 -2.21 -6.07
N GLY A 70 1.22 -2.04 -4.87
CA GLY A 70 0.95 -0.73 -4.29
C GLY A 70 2.22 0.10 -4.05
N TYR A 71 3.30 -0.52 -3.56
CA TYR A 71 4.58 0.16 -3.37
C TYR A 71 5.22 0.59 -4.69
N TYR A 72 5.18 -0.26 -5.71
CA TYR A 72 5.64 0.10 -7.04
C TYR A 72 4.82 1.24 -7.64
N LEU A 73 3.49 1.19 -7.50
CA LEU A 73 2.61 2.25 -7.99
C LEU A 73 2.94 3.59 -7.33
N LEU A 74 3.11 3.61 -6.01
CA LEU A 74 3.51 4.82 -5.30
C LEU A 74 4.87 5.33 -5.75
N TRP A 75 5.85 4.44 -5.90
CA TRP A 75 7.18 4.79 -6.40
C TRP A 75 7.12 5.40 -7.81
N VAL A 76 6.24 4.91 -8.69
CA VAL A 76 6.00 5.50 -10.01
C VAL A 76 5.38 6.89 -9.88
N LEU A 77 4.39 7.06 -9.01
CA LEU A 77 3.66 8.32 -8.82
C LEU A 77 4.48 9.41 -8.11
N GLU A 78 5.49 9.04 -7.32
CA GLU A 78 6.36 10.00 -6.61
C GLU A 78 7.13 10.95 -7.55
N ARG A 79 7.42 10.54 -8.79
CA ARG A 79 8.18 11.37 -9.74
C ARG A 79 7.51 11.41 -11.11
N PRO A 80 7.25 12.60 -11.68
CA PRO A 80 6.56 12.71 -12.98
C PRO A 80 7.31 12.02 -14.11
N ALA A 81 8.65 12.00 -14.07
CA ALA A 81 9.46 11.29 -15.06
C ALA A 81 9.25 9.76 -15.02
N ARG A 82 9.07 9.16 -13.82
CA ARG A 82 8.79 7.72 -13.68
C ARG A 82 7.40 7.39 -14.22
N LEU A 83 6.42 8.24 -13.92
CA LEU A 83 5.07 8.11 -14.45
C LEU A 83 5.06 8.17 -15.99
N ALA A 84 5.73 9.15 -16.59
CA ALA A 84 5.83 9.26 -18.05
C ALA A 84 6.47 8.01 -18.66
N ALA A 85 7.58 7.51 -18.09
CA ALA A 85 8.22 6.28 -18.55
C ALA A 85 7.30 5.04 -18.43
N ALA A 86 6.57 4.91 -17.32
CA ALA A 86 5.63 3.81 -17.11
C ALA A 86 4.48 3.84 -18.13
N LEU A 87 3.95 5.02 -18.46
CA LEU A 87 2.92 5.18 -19.48
C LEU A 87 3.43 4.80 -20.88
N VAL A 88 4.63 5.26 -21.25
CA VAL A 88 5.25 4.88 -22.53
C VAL A 88 5.43 3.37 -22.60
N LEU A 89 5.95 2.74 -21.53
CA LEU A 89 6.11 1.30 -21.47
C LEU A 89 4.77 0.57 -21.59
N ALA A 90 3.73 1.04 -20.92
CA ALA A 90 2.39 0.48 -21.01
C ALA A 90 1.83 0.55 -22.45
N VAL A 91 1.98 1.69 -23.12
CA VAL A 91 1.59 1.86 -24.53
C VAL A 91 2.36 0.90 -25.43
N LEU A 92 3.69 0.79 -25.26
CA LEU A 92 4.49 -0.15 -26.04
C LEU A 92 4.06 -1.59 -25.83
N CYS A 93 3.79 -2.00 -24.59
CA CYS A 93 3.25 -3.33 -24.31
C CYS A 93 1.96 -3.58 -25.09
N VAL A 94 1.00 -2.65 -25.06
CA VAL A 94 -0.27 -2.78 -25.79
C VAL A 94 -0.06 -2.84 -27.31
N LEU A 95 0.89 -2.08 -27.86
CA LEU A 95 1.17 -2.04 -29.29
C LEU A 95 1.98 -3.25 -29.79
N THR A 96 2.65 -3.99 -28.90
CA THR A 96 3.36 -5.21 -29.27
C THR A 96 2.39 -6.40 -29.39
N PRO A 97 2.53 -7.29 -30.39
CA PRO A 97 1.65 -8.44 -30.58
C PRO A 97 1.39 -9.29 -29.31
N PRO A 98 2.40 -9.64 -28.49
CA PRO A 98 2.15 -10.40 -27.26
C PRO A 98 1.36 -9.61 -26.22
N GLY A 99 1.54 -8.29 -26.13
CA GLY A 99 0.79 -7.48 -25.17
C GLY A 99 -0.61 -7.10 -25.66
N ALA A 100 -0.83 -6.97 -26.97
CA ALA A 100 -2.17 -6.86 -27.55
C ALA A 100 -3.02 -8.10 -27.23
N PHE A 101 -2.44 -9.29 -27.35
CA PHE A 101 -3.10 -10.55 -26.99
C PHE A 101 -3.47 -10.60 -25.49
N ALA A 102 -2.54 -10.23 -24.62
CA ALA A 102 -2.79 -10.18 -23.17
C ALA A 102 -3.88 -9.15 -22.80
N ALA A 103 -3.89 -7.97 -23.44
CA ALA A 103 -4.90 -6.94 -23.23
C ALA A 103 -6.29 -7.42 -23.65
N HIS A 104 -6.39 -8.14 -24.75
CA HIS A 104 -7.65 -8.72 -25.20
C HIS A 104 -8.20 -9.76 -24.20
N LEU A 105 -7.36 -10.68 -23.73
CA LEU A 105 -7.73 -11.66 -22.70
C LEU A 105 -8.20 -11.00 -21.41
N ALA A 106 -7.52 -9.94 -20.97
CA ALA A 106 -7.89 -9.19 -19.78
C ALA A 106 -9.26 -8.51 -19.93
N MET A 107 -9.55 -7.92 -21.10
CA MET A 107 -10.85 -7.32 -21.39
C MET A 107 -11.98 -8.36 -21.41
N ASP A 108 -11.74 -9.54 -21.96
CA ASP A 108 -12.75 -10.60 -22.01
C ASP A 108 -13.04 -11.16 -20.62
N ALA A 109 -12.01 -11.37 -19.79
CA ALA A 109 -12.16 -11.76 -18.39
C ALA A 109 -12.91 -10.71 -17.57
N ALA A 110 -12.62 -9.42 -17.79
CA ALA A 110 -13.31 -8.32 -17.12
C ALA A 110 -14.79 -8.26 -17.50
N ARG A 111 -15.15 -8.50 -18.77
CA ARG A 111 -16.56 -8.59 -19.19
C ARG A 111 -17.27 -9.76 -18.52
N ALA A 112 -16.64 -10.94 -18.46
CA ALA A 112 -17.21 -12.13 -17.86
C ALA A 112 -17.49 -11.98 -16.35
N LEU A 113 -16.75 -11.11 -15.65
CA LEU A 113 -16.99 -10.81 -14.23
C LEU A 113 -18.15 -9.82 -13.99
N LEU A 114 -18.60 -9.11 -15.04
CA LEU A 114 -19.64 -8.08 -14.95
C LEU A 114 -21.02 -8.56 -15.42
N THR A 115 -21.11 -9.80 -15.96
CA THR A 115 -22.35 -10.46 -16.39
C THR A 115 -22.74 -11.56 -15.42
#